data_AF-A0A931EBV4-F1
#
_entry.id   AF-A0A931EBV4-F1
#
_cell.length_a   1.000
_cell.length_b   1.000
_cell.length_c   1.000
_cell.angle_alpha   90.00
_cell.angle_beta   90.00
_cell.angle_gamma   90.00
#
_symmetry.space_group_name_H-M   'P 1'
#
loop_
_entity.id
_entity.type
_entity.pdbx_description
1 polymer ?
#
loop_
_entity_poly.entity_id
_entity_poly.type
_entity_poly.pdbx_seq_one_letter_code
_entity_poly.pdbx_strand_id
1 'polypeptide(L)' 'MASEKNTPPRGVVIAITILVLLIVFYFVLQAVFPELFQTLPTGEAQPVEPVLETN' A
#
# COMPACT_ATOMS: atom_id res chain seq x y z
N MET A 1 -2.69 -16.62 -41.09
CA MET A 1 -2.98 -15.62 -40.03
C MET A 1 -2.26 -16.07 -38.76
N ALA A 2 -1.05 -15.58 -38.51
CA ALA A 2 -0.34 -15.93 -37.28
C ALA A 2 -0.95 -15.15 -36.12
N SER A 3 -1.40 -15.84 -35.07
CA SER A 3 -2.00 -15.21 -33.88
C SER A 3 -0.91 -14.48 -33.11
N GLU A 4 -0.99 -13.15 -33.08
CA GLU A 4 -0.09 -12.29 -32.31
C GLU A 4 -0.36 -12.51 -30.82
N LYS A 5 0.53 -13.25 -30.16
CA LYS A 5 0.36 -13.60 -28.75
C LYS A 5 0.81 -12.43 -27.88
N ASN A 6 -0.16 -11.65 -27.38
CA ASN A 6 0.02 -10.57 -26.40
C ASN A 6 0.46 -11.12 -25.03
N THR A 7 1.66 -11.68 -24.97
CA THR A 7 2.26 -12.11 -23.70
C THR A 7 2.97 -10.91 -23.09
N PRO A 8 2.68 -10.53 -21.84
CA PRO A 8 3.36 -9.42 -21.20
C PRO A 8 4.88 -9.65 -21.21
N PRO A 9 5.68 -8.61 -21.45
CA PRO A 9 7.13 -8.71 -21.40
C PRO A 9 7.57 -9.28 -20.04
N ARG A 10 8.61 -10.11 -20.03
CA ARG A 10 9.11 -10.75 -18.79
C ARG A 10 9.40 -9.74 -17.68
N GLY A 11 9.89 -8.55 -18.04
CA GLY A 11 10.13 -7.47 -17.08
C GLY A 11 8.87 -6.99 -16.36
N VAL A 12 7.72 -6.94 -17.07
CA VAL A 12 6.43 -6.54 -16.47
C VAL A 12 5.97 -7.60 -15.46
N VAL A 13 6.10 -8.88 -15.81
CA VAL A 13 5.75 -9.98 -14.90
C VAL A 13 6.60 -9.91 -13.64
N ILE A 14 7.92 -9.74 -13.79
CA ILE A 14 8.86 -9.61 -12.64
C ILE A 14 8.50 -8.41 -11.77
N ALA A 15 8.22 -7.24 -12.38
CA ALA A 15 7.86 -6.04 -11.64
C ALA A 15 6.59 -6.24 -10.79
N ILE A 16 5.56 -6.86 -11.37
CA ILE A 16 4.32 -7.18 -10.65
C ILE A 16 4.60 -8.19 -9.52
N THR A 17 5.42 -9.21 -9.76
CA THR A 17 5.80 -10.18 -8.73
C THR A 17 6.53 -9.50 -7.56
N ILE A 18 7.47 -8.58 -7.84
CA ILE A 18 8.18 -7.83 -6.80
C ILE A 18 7.21 -6.96 -6.01
N LEU A 19 6.28 -6.27 -6.67
CA LEU A 19 5.27 -5.44 -6.00
C LEU A 19 4.43 -6.28 -5.02
N VAL A 20 3.93 -7.43 -5.47
CA VAL A 20 3.16 -8.36 -4.62
C VAL A 20 4.01 -8.84 -3.45
N LEU A 21 5.28 -9.17 -3.70
CA LEU A 21 6.20 -9.61 -2.66
C LEU A 21 6.43 -8.52 -1.60
N LEU A 22 6.60 -7.25 -2.01
CA LEU A 22 6.75 -6.13 -1.09
C LEU A 22 5.51 -5.90 -0.22
N ILE A 23 4.31 -6.06 -0.79
CA ILE A 23 3.05 -5.95 -0.05
C ILE A 23 2.99 -7.04 1.03
N VAL A 24 3.26 -8.30 0.66
CA VAL A 24 3.27 -9.42 1.62
C VAL A 24 4.36 -9.19 2.69
N PHE A 25 5.54 -8.74 2.27
CA PHE A 25 6.64 -8.45 3.17
C PHE A 25 6.28 -7.36 4.20
N TYR A 26 5.59 -6.30 3.78
CA TYR A 26 5.07 -5.26 4.68
C TYR A 26 4.13 -5.85 5.75
N PHE A 27 3.18 -6.72 5.36
CA PHE A 27 2.29 -7.37 6.33
C PHE A 27 3.03 -8.27 7.32
N VAL A 28 4.03 -9.02 6.85
CA VAL A 28 4.86 -9.87 7.72
C VAL A 28 5.65 -9.01 8.71
N LEU A 29 6.25 -7.90 8.26
CA LEU A 29 6.96 -6.98 9.14
C LEU A 29 6.02 -6.35 10.16
N GLN A 30 4.83 -5.93 9.76
CA GLN A 30 3.84 -5.35 10.68
C GLN A 30 3.39 -6.35 11.75
N ALA A 31 3.25 -7.64 11.39
CA ALA A 31 2.82 -8.69 12.32
C ALA A 31 3.92 -9.11 13.30
N VAL A 32 5.19 -9.14 12.87
CA VAL A 32 6.32 -9.62 13.69
C VAL A 32 7.01 -8.47 14.44
N PHE A 33 7.08 -7.29 13.84
CA PHE A 33 7.79 -6.11 14.35
C PHE A 33 6.89 -4.86 14.34
N PRO A 34 5.79 -4.86 15.12
CA PRO A 34 4.84 -3.73 15.12
C PRO A 34 5.47 -2.40 15.58
N GLU A 35 6.47 -2.46 16.45
CA GLU A 35 7.19 -1.30 16.99
C GLU A 35 7.85 -0.43 15.90
N LEU A 36 8.27 -1.03 14.78
CA LEU A 36 8.91 -0.30 13.68
C LEU A 36 7.97 0.71 13.00
N PHE A 37 6.66 0.55 13.19
CA PHE A 37 5.63 1.33 12.50
C PHE A 37 4.87 2.29 13.44
N GLN A 38 5.20 2.34 14.74
CA GLN A 38 4.47 3.16 15.72
C GLN A 38 4.60 4.67 15.52
N THR A 39 5.71 5.13 14.96
CA THR A 39 5.97 6.56 14.73
C THR A 39 5.50 7.03 13.36
N LEU A 40 4.96 6.13 12.54
CA LEU A 40 4.46 6.50 11.23
C LEU A 40 3.11 7.21 11.39
N PRO A 41 2.96 8.42 10.83
CA PRO A 41 1.68 9.11 10.85
C PRO A 41 0.67 8.29 10.04
N THR A 42 -0.30 7.67 10.72
CA THR A 42 -1.38 6.90 10.09
C THR A 42 -2.51 7.79 9.57
N GLY A 43 -2.30 9.12 9.55
CA GLY A 43 -3.34 10.10 9.27
C GLY A 43 -4.32 10.19 10.42
N GLU A 44 -3.84 10.62 11.60
CA GLU A 44 -4.68 10.97 12.75
C GLU A 44 -5.89 11.80 12.27
N ALA A 45 -7.10 11.32 12.54
CA ALA A 45 -8.32 12.04 12.23
C ALA A 45 -8.27 13.40 12.95
N GLN A 46 -8.03 14.47 12.19
CA GLN A 46 -8.11 15.82 12.75
C GLN A 46 -9.55 16.02 13.23
N PRO A 47 -9.78 16.30 14.52
CA PRO A 47 -11.11 16.63 15.00
C PRO A 47 -11.61 17.83 14.19
N VAL A 48 -12.72 17.67 13.48
CA VAL A 48 -13.40 18.84 12.91
C VAL A 48 -13.92 19.63 14.09
N GLU A 49 -13.35 20.81 14.33
CA GLU A 49 -13.85 21.70 15.38
C GLU A 49 -15.35 21.90 15.16
N PRO A 50 -16.21 21.60 16.14
CA PRO A 50 -17.62 21.94 16.02
C PRO A 50 -17.69 23.45 15.91
N VAL A 51 -18.21 23.94 14.78
CA VAL A 51 -18.58 25.35 14.61
C VAL A 51 -19.48 25.68 15.79
N LEU A 52 -18.95 26.41 16.76
CA LEU A 52 -19.78 27.00 17.80
C LEU A 52 -20.68 27.96 17.05
N GLU A 53 -21.92 27.54 16.82
CA GLU A 53 -23.00 28.39 16.35
C GLU A 53 -23.18 29.43 17.45
N THR A 54 -22.44 30.53 17.32
CA THR A 54 -22.52 31.70 18.17
C THR A 54 -23.90 32.31 17.97
N ASN A 55 -24.79 32.06 18.94
CA ASN A 55 -25.94 32.92 19.23
C ASN A 55 -25.46 34.34 19.56
#